data_AF-A0A7C5ZMZ2-F1
#
_entry.id   AF-A0A7C5ZMZ2-F1
#
_cell.length_a   1.000
_cell.length_b   1.000
_cell.length_c   1.000
_cell.angle_alpha   90.00
_cell.angle_beta   90.00
_cell.angle_gamma   90.00
#
_symmetry.space_group_name_H-M   'P 1'
#
loop_
_entity.id
_entity.type
_entity.pdbx_description
1 polymer ?
#
loop_
_entity_poly.entity_id
_entity_poly.type
_entity_poly.pdbx_seq_one_letter_code
_entity_poly.pdbx_strand_id
1 'polypeptide(L)'
;MEHLLQGLTHLTENDRNVLARMAQCLPLLADIARADVFIFAVNPTSTGAVVVADANPNTVPPLYPDSQLGRSVSWADEPAVRRAITRGSP
;
A
#
# COMPACT_ATOMS: atom_id res chain seq x y z
N MET A 1 -8.10 7.53 1.16
CA MET A 1 -8.16 6.05 1.14
C MET A 1 -9.49 5.53 0.60
N GLU A 2 -10.63 5.86 1.21
CA GLU A 2 -11.95 5.28 0.87
C GLU A 2 -12.32 5.39 -0.62
N HIS A 3 -12.14 6.56 -1.24
CA HIS A 3 -12.39 6.75 -2.68
C HIS A 3 -11.53 5.85 -3.59
N LEU A 4 -10.28 5.56 -3.20
CA LEU A 4 -9.41 4.65 -3.96
C LEU A 4 -9.89 3.20 -3.84
N LEU A 5 -10.37 2.81 -2.65
CA LEU A 5 -10.88 1.47 -2.40
C LEU A 5 -12.23 1.21 -3.10
N GLN A 6 -13.05 2.25 -3.35
CA GLN A 6 -14.31 2.14 -4.10
C GLN A 6 -14.09 1.70 -5.55
N GLY A 7 -12.98 2.11 -6.17
CA GLY A 7 -12.58 1.65 -7.51
C GLY A 7 -12.12 0.19 -7.58
N LEU A 8 -11.89 -0.43 -6.42
CA LEU A 8 -11.46 -1.82 -6.28
C LEU A 8 -12.68 -2.70 -5.94
N THR A 9 -13.51 -2.94 -6.95
CA THR A 9 -14.81 -3.63 -6.81
C THR A 9 -14.71 -5.08 -6.34
N HIS A 10 -13.54 -5.71 -6.49
CA HIS A 10 -13.26 -7.06 -6.04
C HIS A 10 -13.01 -7.17 -4.53
N LEU A 11 -12.65 -6.08 -3.85
CA LEU A 11 -12.47 -6.09 -2.40
C LEU A 11 -13.83 -6.17 -1.72
N THR A 12 -13.97 -7.06 -0.74
CA THR A 12 -15.16 -7.12 0.12
C THR A 12 -15.12 -6.01 1.16
N GLU A 13 -16.26 -5.78 1.83
CA GLU A 13 -16.31 -4.83 2.95
C GLU A 13 -15.38 -5.24 4.10
N ASN A 14 -15.23 -6.55 4.34
CA ASN A 14 -14.28 -7.05 5.32
C ASN A 14 -12.83 -6.72 4.92
N ASP A 15 -12.47 -6.88 3.65
CA ASP A 15 -11.12 -6.54 3.18
C ASP A 15 -10.82 -5.05 3.34
N ARG A 16 -11.80 -4.18 3.03
CA ARG A 16 -11.68 -2.74 3.24
C ARG A 16 -11.46 -2.40 4.72
N ASN A 17 -12.20 -3.04 5.61
CA ASN A 17 -12.04 -2.85 7.06
C ASN A 17 -10.67 -3.31 7.57
N VAL A 18 -10.15 -4.43 7.07
CA VAL A 18 -8.80 -4.90 7.40
C VAL A 18 -7.75 -3.89 6.92
N LEU A 19 -7.84 -3.43 5.68
CA LEU A 19 -6.93 -2.43 5.13
C LEU A 19 -6.96 -1.12 5.92
N ALA A 20 -8.15 -0.64 6.29
CA ALA A 20 -8.31 0.56 7.12
C ALA A 20 -7.65 0.40 8.50
N ARG A 21 -7.80 -0.78 9.12
CA ARG A 21 -7.16 -1.08 10.41
C ARG A 21 -5.64 -1.19 10.29
N MET A 22 -5.13 -1.80 9.22
CA MET A 22 -3.69 -1.84 8.96
C MET A 22 -3.11 -0.44 8.74
N ALA A 23 -3.84 0.42 8.01
CA ALA A 23 -3.43 1.79 7.76
C ALA A 23 -3.24 2.61 9.05
N GLN A 24 -4.11 2.40 10.05
CA GLN A 24 -4.00 3.06 11.36
C GLN A 24 -2.70 2.67 12.11
N CYS A 25 -2.14 1.49 11.82
CA CYS A 25 -0.90 1.03 12.44
C CYS A 25 0.37 1.47 11.69
N LEU A 26 0.25 2.00 10.47
CA LEU A 26 1.40 2.33 9.63
C LEU A 26 2.38 3.34 10.23
N PRO A 27 1.96 4.42 10.92
CA PRO A 27 2.91 5.37 11.50
C PRO A 27 3.87 4.70 12.49
N LEU A 28 3.33 3.86 13.39
CA LEU A 28 4.15 3.10 14.34
C LEU A 28 5.09 2.12 13.63
N LEU A 29 4.60 1.44 12.60
CA LEU A 29 5.40 0.51 11.81
C LEU A 29 6.54 1.24 11.09
N ALA A 30 6.27 2.40 10.49
CA ALA A 30 7.27 3.22 9.81
C ALA A 30 8.36 3.68 10.78
N ASP A 31 7.99 4.13 11.98
CA ASP A 31 8.94 4.55 13.02
C ASP A 31 9.86 3.41 13.46
N ILE A 32 9.30 2.22 13.71
CA ILE A 32 10.05 1.03 14.14
C ILE A 32 10.96 0.52 13.01
N ALA A 33 10.45 0.46 11.78
CA ALA A 33 11.21 0.03 10.61
C ALA A 33 12.25 1.09 10.17
N ARG A 34 12.12 2.34 10.65
CA ARG A 34 12.88 3.50 10.19
C ARG A 34 12.83 3.64 8.67
N ALA A 35 11.65 3.45 8.09
CA ALA A 35 11.43 3.41 6.65
C ALA A 35 10.06 3.96 6.27
N ASP A 36 9.93 4.46 5.04
CA ASP A 36 8.63 4.75 4.44
C ASP A 36 7.89 3.44 4.18
N VAL A 37 6.62 3.38 4.56
CA VAL A 37 5.81 2.16 4.44
C VAL A 37 4.57 2.44 3.62
N PHE A 38 4.28 1.56 2.67
CA PHE A 38 3.13 1.64 1.79
C PHE A 38 2.29 0.37 1.88
N ILE A 39 0.97 0.53 1.76
CA ILE A 39 0.05 -0.58 1.46
C ILE A 39 -0.35 -0.47 0.00
N PHE A 40 -0.06 -1.53 -0.76
CA PHE A 40 -0.48 -1.67 -2.14
C PHE A 40 -1.76 -2.49 -2.23
N ALA A 41 -2.68 -2.07 -3.10
CA ALA A 41 -3.81 -2.88 -3.53
C ALA A 41 -3.75 -3.07 -5.05
N VAL A 42 -4.12 -4.26 -5.53
CA VAL A 42 -4.15 -4.59 -6.95
C VAL A 42 -5.58 -4.53 -7.46
N ASN A 43 -5.80 -4.03 -8.68
CA ASN A 43 -7.02 -4.34 -9.40
C ASN A 43 -6.75 -5.60 -10.25
N PRO A 44 -7.56 -6.68 -10.16
CA PRO A 44 -7.36 -7.91 -10.92
C PRO A 44 -7.21 -7.73 -12.43
N THR A 45 -7.78 -6.66 -12.99
CA THR A 45 -7.69 -6.35 -14.43
C THR A 45 -6.54 -5.43 -14.80
N SER A 46 -5.75 -4.96 -13.82
CA SER A 46 -4.66 -3.99 -14.03
C SER A 46 -3.29 -4.64 -14.18
N THR A 47 -2.39 -3.95 -14.88
CA THR A 47 -0.98 -4.33 -15.07
C THR A 47 -0.06 -3.79 -13.97
N GLY A 48 -0.63 -3.53 -12.79
CA GLY A 48 0.06 -2.84 -11.70
C GLY A 48 -0.70 -2.86 -10.38
N ALA A 49 -0.19 -2.10 -9.41
CA ALA A 49 -0.84 -1.88 -8.13
C ALA A 49 -0.95 -0.37 -7.84
N VAL A 50 -1.81 -0.02 -6.88
CA VAL A 50 -1.97 1.35 -6.40
C VAL A 50 -1.68 1.43 -4.91
N VAL A 51 -1.00 2.49 -4.48
CA VAL A 51 -0.82 2.79 -3.06
C VAL A 51 -2.16 3.24 -2.47
N VAL A 52 -2.69 2.49 -1.52
CA VAL A 52 -3.97 2.80 -0.84
C VAL A 52 -3.77 3.39 0.55
N ALA A 53 -2.56 3.26 1.11
CA ALA A 53 -2.15 3.85 2.36
C ALA A 53 -0.63 4.04 2.39
N ASP A 54 -0.16 5.06 3.09
CA ASP A 54 1.25 5.36 3.27
C ASP A 54 1.52 5.97 4.65
N ALA A 55 2.77 5.82 5.12
CA ALA A 55 3.28 6.52 6.28
C ALA A 55 4.79 6.73 6.17
N ASN A 56 5.24 7.88 6.67
CA ASN A 56 6.66 8.21 6.80
C ASN A 56 7.13 7.99 8.24
N PRO A 57 8.41 7.64 8.45
CA PRO A 57 9.01 7.61 9.77
C PRO A 57 9.26 9.03 10.28
N ASN A 58 9.04 9.24 11.58
CA ASN A 58 9.49 10.41 12.34
C ASN A 58 10.89 10.20 12.96
N THR A 59 11.41 8.98 12.89
CA THR A 59 12.70 8.58 13.48
C THR A 59 13.90 8.78 12.56
N VAL A 60 13.67 9.00 11.26
CA VAL A 60 14.67 9.31 10.23
C VAL A 60 14.05 10.17 9.13
N PRO A 61 14.85 10.92 8.34
CA PRO A 61 14.32 11.60 7.16
C PRO A 61 13.67 10.59 6.19
N PRO A 62 12.44 10.85 5.70
CA PRO A 62 11.78 9.99 4.73
C PRO A 62 12.48 10.07 3.37
N LEU A 63 12.40 8.98 2.59
CA LEU A 63 12.83 8.96 1.20
C LEU A 63 11.79 9.60 0.28
N TYR A 64 10.51 9.48 0.63
CA TYR A 64 9.38 10.11 -0.05
C TYR A 64 8.68 11.11 0.89
N PRO A 65 9.07 12.39 0.89
CA PRO A 65 8.51 13.39 1.81
C PRO A 65 7.03 13.69 1.58
N ASP A 66 6.59 13.54 0.34
CA ASP A 66 5.20 13.74 -0.07
C ASP A 66 4.44 12.41 -0.07
N SER A 67 3.15 12.48 0.27
CA SER A 67 2.27 11.32 0.25
C SER A 67 2.26 10.67 -1.13
N GLN A 68 2.41 9.35 -1.14
CA GLN A 68 2.35 8.50 -2.32
C GLN A 68 0.95 7.91 -2.54
N LEU A 69 -0.04 8.31 -1.74
CA LEU A 69 -1.41 7.81 -1.84
C LEU A 69 -1.98 8.00 -3.27
N GLY A 70 -2.48 6.92 -3.86
CA GLY A 70 -3.03 6.91 -5.22
C GLY A 70 -1.99 6.73 -6.33
N ARG A 71 -0.68 6.70 -6.00
CA ARG A 71 0.36 6.38 -6.96
C ARG A 71 0.17 4.96 -7.49
N SER A 72 0.11 4.84 -8.82
CA SER A 72 0.13 3.54 -9.51
C SER A 72 1.55 3.13 -9.85
N VAL A 73 1.84 1.84 -9.73
CA VAL A 73 3.12 1.22 -10.08
C VAL A 73 2.88 0.06 -11.04
N SER A 74 3.72 -0.08 -12.05
CA SER A 74 3.63 -1.22 -12.97
C SER A 74 4.36 -2.44 -12.40
N TRP A 75 4.01 -3.62 -12.90
CA TRP A 75 4.73 -4.86 -12.58
C TRP A 75 6.20 -4.89 -13.02
N ALA A 76 6.57 -4.05 -13.99
CA ALA A 76 7.95 -3.93 -14.44
C ALA A 76 8.77 -3.08 -13.45
N ASP A 77 8.16 -2.02 -12.91
CA ASP A 77 8.81 -1.11 -11.98
C ASP A 77 8.92 -1.71 -10.57
N GLU A 78 7.89 -2.45 -10.15
CA GLU A 78 7.79 -3.03 -8.81
C GLU A 78 7.60 -4.56 -8.84
N PRO A 79 8.62 -5.33 -9.28
CA PRO A 79 8.51 -6.78 -9.39
C PRO A 79 8.38 -7.47 -8.02
N ALA A 80 8.84 -6.83 -6.94
CA ALA A 80 8.69 -7.35 -5.59
C ALA A 80 7.23 -7.32 -5.13
N VAL A 81 6.53 -6.21 -5.38
CA VAL A 81 5.08 -6.08 -5.09
C VAL A 81 4.29 -7.15 -5.84
N ARG A 82 4.59 -7.37 -7.12
CA ARG A 82 3.94 -8.44 -7.91
C ARG A 82 4.12 -9.81 -7.28
N ARG A 83 5.34 -10.15 -6.84
CA ARG A 83 5.64 -11.46 -6.25
C ARG A 83 4.85 -11.69 -4.96
N ALA A 84 4.84 -10.71 -4.04
CA ALA A 84 4.13 -10.81 -2.78
C ALA A 84 2.62 -11.05 -2.98
N ILE A 85 2.02 -10.30 -3.91
CA ILE A 85 0.58 -10.39 -4.20
C ILE A 85 0.20 -11.71 -4.89
N THR A 86 1.00 -12.17 -5.87
CA THR A 86 0.62 -13.32 -6.71
C THR A 86 0.98 -14.68 -6.12
N ARG A 87 2.01 -14.75 -5.27
CA ARG A 87 2.51 -16.03 -4.73
C ARG A 87 2.06 -16.31 -3.31
N GLY A 88 1.49 -15.33 -2.60
CA GLY A 88 1.07 -15.49 -1.21
C GLY A 88 2.21 -15.78 -0.24
N SER A 89 3.47 -15.64 -0.66
CA SER A 89 4.66 -15.76 0.17
C SER A 89 5.46 -14.46 0.13
N PRO A 90 5.90 -13.95 1.30
CA PRO A 90 6.86 -12.84 1.38
C PRO A 90 8.20 -13.19 0.71
#